data_AF-A0A381ZEI9-F1
#
_entry.id   AF-A0A381ZEI9-F1
#
_cell.length_a   1.000
_cell.length_b   1.000
_cell.length_c   1.000
_cell.angle_alpha   90.00
_cell.angle_beta   90.00
_cell.angle_gamma   90.00
#
_symmetry.space_group_name_H-M   'P 1'
#
loop_
_entity.id
_entity.type
_entity.pdbx_description
1 polymer ?
#
loop_
_entity_poly.entity_id
_entity_poly.type
_entity_poly.pdbx_seq_one_letter_code
_entity_poly.pdbx_strand_id
1 'polypeptide(L)'
;MASGDVTLRYGTVSFLSDYGLGDEFVGVVRSVVMGHAPGVEVVDITHGIPAHDVRAGSLALARSAPYLCPGVVLAVVDPGVGGDRRAVAVEVGGGQSVLVGPDNGLLAPAVAMVGGAGRAVSLTDAGFHLDGPGTTFDGRDVFAPVAAHLCNGVDLADLGEALDPGLLVPGVVPVSAREPDGLHAEVLWVDRFGNVQLNVDPADLPAGRVQVRIGERVRAAELVTAFDEVPPGGLGLLVDSAGLVSLVVARSSAAAELGIAGGDAVVLADLDGTESGVTTPVELGRSRAG
;
A
#
# COMPACT_ATOMS: atom_id res chain seq x y z
N MET A 1 -42.49 -14.31 4.26
CA MET A 1 -41.97 -13.78 5.54
C MET A 1 -41.39 -12.42 5.23
N ALA A 2 -41.83 -11.38 5.92
CA ALA A 2 -41.44 -10.01 5.63
C ALA A 2 -39.91 -9.88 5.73
N SER A 3 -39.26 -9.47 4.64
CA SER A 3 -37.91 -8.92 4.68
C SER A 3 -38.01 -7.61 5.45
N GLY A 4 -37.86 -7.70 6.78
CA GLY A 4 -37.59 -6.52 7.58
C GLY A 4 -36.33 -5.89 6.99
N ASP A 5 -36.42 -4.63 6.63
CA ASP A 5 -35.30 -3.86 6.09
C ASP A 5 -34.25 -3.78 7.20
N VAL A 6 -33.28 -4.70 7.18
CA VAL A 6 -32.18 -4.73 8.15
C VAL A 6 -31.35 -3.50 7.86
N THR A 7 -31.54 -2.46 8.66
CA THR A 7 -30.75 -1.23 8.53
C THR A 7 -29.32 -1.54 8.99
N LEU A 8 -28.41 -1.69 8.03
CA LEU A 8 -26.99 -1.87 8.31
C LEU A 8 -26.40 -0.59 8.91
N ARG A 9 -25.50 -0.75 9.89
CA ARG A 9 -24.64 0.34 10.39
C ARG A 9 -23.59 0.72 9.34
N TYR A 10 -23.02 -0.29 8.68
CA TYR A 10 -22.06 -0.11 7.58
C TYR A 10 -22.54 -0.89 6.35
N GLY A 11 -22.77 -0.19 5.24
CA GLY A 11 -23.23 -0.79 3.99
C GLY A 11 -22.13 -1.45 3.15
N THR A 12 -20.86 -1.29 3.51
CA THR A 12 -19.72 -1.75 2.71
C THR A 12 -18.66 -2.44 3.55
N VAL A 13 -18.10 -3.52 3.00
CA VAL A 13 -16.84 -4.14 3.44
C VAL A 13 -15.82 -3.99 2.30
N SER A 14 -14.79 -3.17 2.49
CA SER A 14 -13.66 -3.13 1.56
C SER A 14 -12.67 -4.24 1.91
N PHE A 15 -12.21 -5.03 0.95
CA PHE A 15 -11.41 -6.24 1.21
C PHE A 15 -10.06 -6.22 0.47
N LEU A 16 -8.96 -6.40 1.21
CA LEU A 16 -7.60 -6.55 0.70
C LEU A 16 -6.94 -7.82 1.24
N SER A 17 -6.25 -8.60 0.41
CA SER A 17 -5.43 -9.73 0.90
C SER A 17 -4.28 -10.13 -0.02
N ASP A 18 -3.45 -11.07 0.44
CA ASP A 18 -2.42 -11.78 -0.34
C ASP A 18 -2.88 -13.16 -0.87
N TYR A 19 -4.19 -13.45 -0.80
CA TYR A 19 -4.74 -14.77 -1.14
C TYR A 19 -4.71 -15.11 -2.63
N GLY A 20 -4.55 -14.12 -3.51
CA GLY A 20 -4.76 -14.29 -4.93
C GLY A 20 -6.22 -14.57 -5.29
N LEU A 21 -6.44 -14.82 -6.59
CA LEU A 21 -7.74 -15.22 -7.14
C LEU A 21 -7.66 -16.58 -7.86
N GLY A 22 -6.59 -17.34 -7.63
CA GLY A 22 -6.41 -18.67 -8.22
C GLY A 22 -7.24 -19.75 -7.53
N ASP A 23 -7.45 -19.59 -6.22
CA ASP A 23 -8.12 -20.55 -5.34
C ASP A 23 -9.37 -19.93 -4.68
N GLU A 24 -10.08 -20.70 -3.85
CA GLU A 24 -11.40 -20.34 -3.32
C GLU A 24 -11.41 -19.29 -2.19
N PHE A 25 -10.25 -18.98 -1.59
CA PHE A 25 -10.14 -18.25 -0.32
C PHE A 25 -10.94 -16.93 -0.30
N VAL A 26 -10.79 -16.09 -1.32
CA VAL A 26 -11.50 -14.81 -1.43
C VAL A 26 -13.02 -15.01 -1.55
N GLY A 27 -13.45 -15.97 -2.36
CA GLY A 27 -14.85 -16.31 -2.54
C GLY A 27 -15.52 -16.80 -1.26
N VAL A 28 -14.79 -17.59 -0.46
CA VAL A 28 -15.24 -18.08 0.85
C VAL A 28 -15.38 -16.93 1.85
N VAL A 29 -14.38 -16.05 1.98
CA VAL A 29 -14.44 -14.88 2.88
C VAL A 29 -15.63 -13.98 2.53
N ARG A 30 -15.81 -13.66 1.26
CA ARG A 30 -16.98 -12.91 0.76
C ARG A 30 -18.30 -13.58 1.14
N SER A 31 -18.38 -14.90 0.97
CA SER A 31 -19.58 -15.67 1.28
C SER A 31 -19.92 -15.64 2.77
N VAL A 32 -18.92 -15.71 3.65
CA VAL A 32 -19.13 -15.57 5.10
C VAL A 32 -19.65 -14.17 5.43
N VAL A 33 -19.02 -13.12 4.90
CA VAL A 33 -19.47 -11.73 5.13
C VAL A 33 -20.93 -11.56 4.72
N MET A 34 -21.29 -11.94 3.49
CA MET A 34 -22.65 -11.78 2.96
C MET A 34 -23.67 -12.71 3.62
N GLY A 35 -23.24 -13.88 4.12
CA GLY A 35 -24.10 -14.80 4.85
C GLY A 35 -24.54 -14.26 6.21
N HIS A 36 -23.66 -13.54 6.90
CA HIS A 36 -23.93 -12.95 8.21
C HIS A 36 -24.54 -11.54 8.13
N ALA A 37 -24.24 -10.76 7.08
CA ALA A 37 -24.81 -9.44 6.84
C ALA A 37 -25.45 -9.36 5.44
N PRO A 38 -26.64 -9.94 5.22
CA PRO A 38 -27.33 -9.88 3.95
C PRO A 38 -27.67 -8.42 3.58
N GLY A 39 -27.04 -7.90 2.53
CA GLY A 39 -27.21 -6.51 2.06
C GLY A 39 -25.93 -5.68 2.07
N VAL A 40 -24.85 -6.18 2.66
CA VAL A 40 -23.55 -5.52 2.59
C VAL A 40 -22.93 -5.68 1.20
N GLU A 41 -22.35 -4.60 0.67
CA GLU A 41 -21.55 -4.65 -0.56
C GLU A 41 -20.10 -4.95 -0.22
N VAL A 42 -19.50 -5.95 -0.87
CA VAL A 42 -18.07 -6.23 -0.73
C VAL A 42 -17.30 -5.63 -1.91
N VAL A 43 -16.37 -4.73 -1.59
CA VAL A 43 -15.51 -4.05 -2.56
C VAL A 43 -14.10 -4.59 -2.41
N ASP A 44 -13.63 -5.42 -3.35
CA ASP A 44 -12.24 -5.84 -3.34
C ASP A 44 -11.34 -4.66 -3.74
N ILE A 45 -10.42 -4.30 -2.86
CA ILE A 45 -9.35 -3.36 -3.16
C ILE A 45 -8.33 -4.06 -4.05
N THR A 46 -7.81 -5.20 -3.59
CA THR A 46 -6.93 -6.10 -4.34
C THR A 46 -6.71 -7.41 -3.57
N HIS A 47 -6.53 -8.50 -4.30
CA HIS A 47 -6.06 -9.78 -3.75
C HIS A 47 -4.69 -10.18 -4.31
N GLY A 48 -4.02 -9.25 -5.00
CA GLY A 48 -2.74 -9.46 -5.66
C GLY A 48 -1.54 -9.00 -4.84
N ILE A 49 -1.68 -8.81 -3.52
CA ILE A 49 -0.52 -8.56 -2.66
C ILE A 49 0.41 -9.78 -2.72
N PRO A 50 1.73 -9.62 -2.86
CA PRO A 50 2.64 -10.75 -2.80
C PRO A 50 2.48 -11.54 -1.49
N ALA A 51 2.54 -12.87 -1.59
CA ALA A 51 2.37 -13.75 -0.44
C ALA A 51 3.28 -13.33 0.72
N HIS A 52 2.69 -13.18 1.91
CA HIS A 52 3.36 -12.82 3.15
C HIS A 52 3.95 -11.40 3.22
N ASP A 53 3.76 -10.58 2.19
CA ASP A 53 4.34 -9.23 2.13
C ASP A 53 3.45 -8.20 2.82
N VAL A 54 3.53 -8.20 4.16
CA VAL A 54 2.81 -7.26 5.04
C VAL A 54 3.11 -5.81 4.68
N ARG A 55 4.32 -5.52 4.22
CA ARG A 55 4.75 -4.16 3.83
C ARG A 55 4.06 -3.72 2.54
N ALA A 56 4.03 -4.55 1.50
CA ALA A 56 3.31 -4.24 0.28
C ALA A 56 1.81 -4.07 0.54
N GLY A 57 1.23 -4.94 1.38
CA GLY A 57 -0.17 -4.85 1.81
C GLY A 57 -0.48 -3.53 2.54
N SER A 58 0.39 -3.11 3.46
CA SER A 58 0.17 -1.90 4.26
C SER A 58 0.27 -0.63 3.42
N LEU A 59 1.21 -0.58 2.47
CA LEU A 59 1.34 0.53 1.52
C LEU A 59 0.14 0.60 0.56
N ALA A 60 -0.31 -0.55 0.04
CA ALA A 60 -1.49 -0.60 -0.81
C ALA A 60 -2.75 -0.15 -0.06
N LEU A 61 -2.92 -0.58 1.19
CA LEU A 61 -4.03 -0.17 2.03
C LEU A 61 -3.96 1.33 2.35
N ALA A 62 -2.81 1.86 2.72
CA ALA A 62 -2.61 3.27 3.03
C ALA A 62 -2.96 4.19 1.85
N ARG A 63 -2.54 3.83 0.62
CA ARG A 63 -2.89 4.59 -0.59
C ARG A 63 -4.38 4.54 -0.91
N SER A 64 -5.06 3.45 -0.53
CA SER A 64 -6.47 3.25 -0.84
C SER A 64 -7.40 3.88 0.20
N ALA A 65 -7.00 3.84 1.48
CA ALA A 65 -7.86 4.15 2.63
C ALA A 65 -8.59 5.51 2.56
N PRO A 66 -7.97 6.62 2.12
CA PRO A 66 -8.66 7.92 2.01
C PRO A 66 -9.83 7.94 1.02
N TYR A 67 -9.90 6.97 0.11
CA TYR A 67 -10.88 6.92 -0.99
C TYR A 67 -11.94 5.83 -0.80
N LEU A 68 -11.80 4.98 0.23
CA LEU A 68 -12.75 3.91 0.49
C LEU A 68 -14.07 4.50 1.00
N CYS A 69 -15.17 3.83 0.64
CA CYS A 69 -16.47 4.16 1.23
C CYS A 69 -16.42 3.96 2.75
N PRO A 70 -17.08 4.82 3.55
CA PRO A 70 -17.26 4.57 4.98
C PRO A 70 -17.83 3.17 5.22
N GLY A 71 -17.21 2.43 6.13
CA GLY A 71 -17.57 1.04 6.35
C GLY A 71 -16.50 0.21 7.04
N VAL A 72 -16.60 -1.10 6.90
CA VAL A 72 -15.56 -1.99 7.43
C VAL A 72 -14.47 -2.17 6.36
N VAL A 73 -13.21 -2.09 6.76
CA VAL A 73 -12.07 -2.34 5.90
C VAL A 73 -11.38 -3.60 6.40
N LEU A 74 -11.65 -4.71 5.72
CA LEU A 74 -11.05 -6.01 5.99
C LEU A 74 -9.71 -6.11 5.24
N ALA A 75 -8.60 -6.28 5.94
CA ALA A 75 -7.30 -6.45 5.32
C ALA A 75 -6.57 -7.64 5.94
N VAL A 76 -6.16 -8.60 5.10
CA VAL A 76 -5.55 -9.85 5.56
C VAL A 76 -4.31 -10.19 4.74
N VAL A 77 -3.15 -9.88 5.29
CA VAL A 77 -1.83 -10.37 4.87
C VAL A 77 -1.17 -10.85 6.14
N ASP A 78 -1.18 -12.16 6.35
CA ASP A 78 -0.99 -12.72 7.69
C ASP A 78 -0.09 -13.97 7.72
N PRO A 79 1.24 -13.79 7.59
CA PRO A 79 2.18 -14.89 7.76
C PRO A 79 2.22 -15.46 9.19
N GLY A 80 1.65 -14.75 10.17
CA GLY A 80 1.62 -15.14 11.59
C GLY A 80 0.31 -15.81 12.02
N VAL A 81 -0.57 -16.18 11.08
CA VAL A 81 -1.86 -16.79 11.36
C VAL A 81 -1.73 -18.04 12.26
N GLY A 82 -2.62 -18.17 13.24
CA GLY A 82 -2.58 -19.25 14.22
C GLY A 82 -1.43 -19.17 15.24
N GLY A 83 -0.60 -18.12 15.18
CA GLY A 83 0.42 -17.81 16.18
C GLY A 83 -0.04 -16.79 17.22
N ASP A 84 0.92 -16.12 17.87
CA ASP A 84 0.66 -15.22 19.00
C ASP A 84 0.20 -13.81 18.61
N ARG A 85 0.08 -13.50 17.30
CA ARG A 85 -0.32 -12.17 16.82
C ARG A 85 -1.80 -11.92 17.10
N ARG A 86 -2.12 -10.73 17.61
CA ARG A 86 -3.52 -10.36 17.91
C ARG A 86 -4.33 -10.21 16.62
N ALA A 87 -5.57 -10.70 16.65
CA ALA A 87 -6.60 -10.29 15.71
C ALA A 87 -7.21 -8.99 16.23
N VAL A 88 -7.29 -7.93 15.43
CA VAL A 88 -7.74 -6.62 15.92
C VAL A 88 -8.80 -5.98 15.03
N ALA A 89 -9.60 -5.12 15.65
CA ALA A 89 -10.45 -4.16 14.97
C ALA A 89 -10.18 -2.75 15.51
N VAL A 90 -10.05 -1.78 14.62
CA VAL A 90 -9.62 -0.41 14.92
C VAL A 90 -10.59 0.59 14.28
N GLU A 91 -11.29 1.35 15.12
CA GLU A 91 -12.17 2.44 14.70
C GLU A 91 -11.36 3.67 14.28
N VAL A 92 -11.72 4.27 13.14
CA VAL A 92 -11.05 5.43 12.56
C VAL A 92 -12.06 6.44 12.03
N GLY A 93 -11.61 7.67 11.71
CA GLY A 93 -12.46 8.70 11.11
C GLY A 93 -13.66 9.08 11.98
N GLY A 94 -13.53 9.01 13.31
CA GLY A 94 -14.63 9.28 14.25
C GLY A 94 -15.78 8.28 14.18
N GLY A 95 -15.51 7.01 13.84
CA GLY A 95 -16.51 5.95 13.76
C GLY A 95 -17.08 5.72 12.35
N GLN A 96 -16.62 6.47 11.35
CA GLN A 96 -17.01 6.29 9.95
C GLN A 96 -16.55 4.95 9.38
N SER A 97 -15.40 4.45 9.83
CA SER A 97 -14.87 3.16 9.39
C SER A 97 -14.22 2.37 10.52
N VAL A 98 -14.14 1.05 10.34
CA VAL A 98 -13.41 0.13 11.22
C VAL A 98 -12.49 -0.74 10.38
N LEU A 99 -11.18 -0.71 10.66
CA LEU A 99 -10.20 -1.57 10.03
C LEU A 99 -10.11 -2.88 10.81
N VAL A 100 -10.20 -4.02 10.14
CA VAL A 100 -10.21 -5.37 10.74
C VAL A 100 -9.10 -6.20 10.09
N GLY A 101 -8.27 -6.84 10.91
CA GLY A 101 -7.16 -7.66 10.40
C GLY A 101 -6.14 -8.06 11.46
N PRO A 102 -4.99 -8.62 11.04
CA PRO A 102 -3.90 -9.00 11.93
C PRO A 102 -3.17 -7.77 12.48
N ASP A 103 -2.83 -7.78 13.76
CA ASP A 103 -1.96 -6.78 14.40
C ASP A 103 -0.48 -7.11 14.14
N ASN A 104 -0.05 -6.91 12.91
CA ASN A 104 1.32 -7.20 12.45
C ASN A 104 1.95 -6.02 11.70
N GLY A 105 1.38 -4.82 11.84
CA GLY A 105 1.78 -3.60 11.11
C GLY A 105 1.04 -3.36 9.80
N LEU A 106 0.20 -4.31 9.34
CA LEU A 106 -0.59 -4.16 8.10
C LEU A 106 -1.52 -2.94 8.12
N LEU A 107 -2.25 -2.76 9.22
CA LEU A 107 -3.28 -1.71 9.33
C LEU A 107 -2.70 -0.33 9.67
N ALA A 108 -1.53 -0.29 10.31
CA ALA A 108 -1.02 0.92 10.96
C ALA A 108 -0.83 2.12 10.03
N PRO A 109 -0.23 1.98 8.82
CA PRO A 109 -0.13 3.10 7.88
C PRO A 109 -1.49 3.64 7.45
N ALA A 110 -2.47 2.77 7.21
CA ALA A 110 -3.82 3.18 6.83
C ALA A 110 -4.53 3.92 7.97
N VAL A 111 -4.45 3.42 9.21
CA VAL A 111 -4.96 4.10 10.41
C VAL A 111 -4.40 5.51 10.52
N ALA A 112 -3.09 5.70 10.34
CA ALA A 112 -2.46 7.01 10.37
C ALA A 112 -2.98 7.94 9.27
N MET A 113 -3.18 7.42 8.05
CA MET A 113 -3.64 8.20 6.90
C MET A 113 -5.06 8.74 7.03
N VAL A 114 -5.93 8.05 7.76
CA VAL A 114 -7.33 8.47 7.94
C VAL A 114 -7.58 9.17 9.28
N GLY A 115 -6.54 9.76 9.87
CA GLY A 115 -6.64 10.62 11.06
C GLY A 115 -6.36 9.93 12.40
N GLY A 116 -5.87 8.68 12.39
CA GLY A 116 -5.51 7.93 13.58
C GLY A 116 -6.63 7.06 14.13
N ALA A 117 -6.28 6.25 15.14
CA ALA A 117 -7.19 5.33 15.81
C ALA A 117 -7.99 6.03 16.92
N GLY A 118 -9.29 5.75 16.98
CA GLY A 118 -10.18 6.13 18.07
C GLY A 118 -10.25 5.03 19.13
N ARG A 119 -10.94 3.93 18.81
CA ARG A 119 -11.08 2.74 19.66
C ARG A 119 -10.41 1.55 18.99
N ALA A 120 -9.84 0.65 19.79
CA ALA A 120 -9.32 -0.62 19.28
C ALA A 120 -9.68 -1.76 20.23
N VAL A 121 -9.85 -2.96 19.69
CA VAL A 121 -10.07 -4.19 20.45
C VAL A 121 -9.25 -5.33 19.87
N SER A 122 -8.84 -6.25 20.74
CA SER A 122 -8.42 -7.59 20.36
C SER A 122 -9.66 -8.46 20.22
N LEU A 123 -9.80 -9.15 19.09
CA LEU A 123 -10.94 -9.99 18.74
C LEU A 123 -10.87 -11.33 19.46
N THR A 124 -11.23 -11.33 20.75
CA THR A 124 -11.10 -12.49 21.65
C THR A 124 -12.44 -13.16 21.95
N ASP A 125 -13.57 -12.52 21.65
CA ASP A 125 -14.89 -13.11 21.88
C ASP A 125 -15.26 -14.08 20.75
N ALA A 126 -15.08 -15.37 21.04
CA ALA A 126 -15.39 -16.46 20.11
C ALA A 126 -16.88 -16.54 19.72
N GLY A 127 -17.79 -15.86 20.43
CA GLY A 127 -19.21 -15.76 20.05
C GLY A 127 -19.44 -15.05 18.72
N PHE A 128 -18.47 -14.28 18.23
CA PHE A 128 -18.50 -13.61 16.92
C PHE A 128 -17.63 -14.31 15.86
N HIS A 129 -17.08 -15.48 16.17
CA HIS A 129 -16.23 -16.24 15.27
C HIS A 129 -16.98 -17.46 14.70
N LEU A 130 -16.44 -18.04 13.62
CA LEU A 130 -16.88 -19.34 13.14
C LEU A 130 -16.08 -20.44 13.84
N ASP A 131 -16.76 -21.56 14.12
CA ASP A 131 -16.11 -22.80 14.51
C ASP A 131 -15.39 -23.42 13.29
N GLY A 132 -14.13 -23.03 13.10
CA GLY A 132 -13.27 -23.56 12.06
C GLY A 132 -12.64 -24.91 12.42
N PRO A 133 -12.27 -25.76 11.45
CA PRO A 133 -11.56 -27.02 11.70
C PRO A 133 -10.11 -26.85 12.19
N GLY A 134 -9.58 -25.63 12.24
CA GLY A 134 -8.21 -25.32 12.64
C GLY A 134 -7.95 -23.81 12.70
N THR A 135 -6.68 -23.42 12.88
CA THR A 135 -6.27 -22.03 13.14
C THR A 135 -5.57 -21.34 11.97
N THR A 136 -5.61 -21.92 10.77
CA THR A 136 -4.84 -21.43 9.62
C THR A 136 -5.63 -20.48 8.71
N PHE A 137 -6.85 -20.11 9.08
CA PHE A 137 -7.71 -19.30 8.21
C PHE A 137 -8.57 -18.28 8.97
N ASP A 138 -7.92 -17.45 9.79
CA ASP A 138 -8.58 -16.35 10.51
C ASP A 138 -9.31 -15.37 9.58
N GLY A 139 -8.88 -15.24 8.32
CA GLY A 139 -9.64 -14.52 7.28
C GLY A 139 -11.10 -14.96 7.19
N ARG A 140 -11.34 -16.27 7.19
CA ARG A 140 -12.68 -16.87 7.19
C ARG A 140 -13.27 -16.94 8.60
N ASP A 141 -12.48 -17.37 9.57
CA ASP A 141 -13.01 -17.82 10.87
C ASP A 141 -13.19 -16.68 11.87
N VAL A 142 -12.40 -15.60 11.75
CA VAL A 142 -12.38 -14.49 12.71
C VAL A 142 -12.77 -13.18 12.02
N PHE A 143 -12.03 -12.78 10.99
CA PHE A 143 -12.15 -11.44 10.44
C PHE A 143 -13.42 -11.23 9.61
N ALA A 144 -13.80 -12.21 8.77
CA ALA A 144 -15.03 -12.15 7.98
C ALA A 144 -16.32 -12.05 8.83
N PRO A 145 -16.56 -12.92 9.83
CA PRO A 145 -17.77 -12.81 10.64
C PRO A 145 -17.75 -11.55 11.50
N VAL A 146 -16.61 -11.14 12.06
CA VAL A 146 -16.47 -9.86 12.79
C VAL A 146 -16.83 -8.67 11.91
N ALA A 147 -16.35 -8.63 10.66
CA ALA A 147 -16.70 -7.56 9.73
C ALA A 147 -18.21 -7.49 9.48
N ALA A 148 -18.87 -8.65 9.30
CA ALA A 148 -20.31 -8.71 9.13
C ALA A 148 -21.09 -8.27 10.38
N HIS A 149 -20.63 -8.65 11.58
CA HIS A 149 -21.25 -8.23 12.85
C HIS A 149 -21.16 -6.71 13.05
N LEU A 150 -20.02 -6.10 12.72
CA LEU A 150 -19.87 -4.65 12.69
C LEU A 150 -20.85 -3.99 11.71
N CYS A 151 -21.00 -4.55 10.51
CA CYS A 151 -21.98 -4.07 9.53
C CYS A 151 -23.42 -4.13 10.05
N ASN A 152 -23.76 -5.17 10.81
CA ASN A 152 -25.06 -5.32 11.46
C ASN A 152 -25.26 -4.42 12.70
N GLY A 153 -24.24 -3.67 13.11
CA GLY A 153 -24.34 -2.68 14.19
C GLY A 153 -23.91 -3.17 15.57
N VAL A 154 -23.27 -4.34 15.69
CA VAL A 154 -22.58 -4.75 16.93
C VAL A 154 -21.55 -3.67 17.29
N ASP A 155 -21.49 -3.28 18.56
CA ASP A 155 -20.50 -2.28 18.97
C ASP A 155 -19.10 -2.90 19.01
N LEU A 156 -18.09 -2.12 18.65
CA LEU A 156 -16.70 -2.55 18.64
C LEU A 156 -16.27 -3.14 19.99
N ALA A 157 -16.74 -2.57 21.10
CA ALA A 157 -16.36 -3.01 22.44
C ALA A 157 -16.89 -4.40 22.83
N ASP A 158 -17.90 -4.91 22.11
CA ASP A 158 -18.48 -6.23 22.39
C ASP A 158 -17.67 -7.36 21.73
N LEU A 159 -16.77 -7.05 20.79
CA LEU A 159 -16.05 -8.05 19.99
C LEU A 159 -14.83 -8.67 20.69
N GLY A 160 -14.50 -8.20 21.90
CA GLY A 160 -13.42 -8.76 22.70
C GLY A 160 -12.77 -7.74 23.64
N GLU A 161 -11.49 -7.96 23.95
CA GLU A 161 -10.75 -7.17 24.94
C GLU A 161 -10.36 -5.79 24.40
N ALA A 162 -10.57 -4.75 25.20
CA ALA A 162 -10.13 -3.40 24.87
C ALA A 162 -8.61 -3.34 24.67
N LEU A 163 -8.19 -2.71 23.57
CA LEU A 163 -6.78 -2.53 23.22
C LEU A 163 -6.47 -1.04 23.18
N ASP A 164 -5.41 -0.63 23.88
CA ASP A 164 -4.85 0.71 23.73
C ASP A 164 -4.30 0.86 22.29
N PRO A 165 -4.81 1.80 21.46
CA PRO A 165 -4.32 1.98 20.11
C PRO A 165 -2.82 2.30 20.02
N GLY A 166 -2.21 2.87 21.08
CA GLY A 166 -0.77 3.09 21.16
C GLY A 166 0.06 1.81 21.25
N LEU A 167 -0.57 0.66 21.51
CA LEU A 167 0.06 -0.66 21.58
C LEU A 167 -0.09 -1.49 20.29
N LEU A 168 -0.73 -0.94 19.25
CA LEU A 168 -0.77 -1.57 17.93
C LEU A 168 0.65 -1.70 17.37
N VAL A 169 0.92 -2.80 16.66
CA VAL A 169 2.21 -3.00 16.00
C VAL A 169 2.39 -1.92 14.92
N PRO A 170 3.46 -1.12 14.97
CA PRO A 170 3.67 -0.05 14.00
C PRO A 170 4.01 -0.63 12.63
N GLY A 171 3.58 0.06 11.57
CA GLY A 171 4.04 -0.22 10.21
C GLY A 171 5.47 0.28 9.99
N VAL A 172 6.22 -0.40 9.13
CA VAL A 172 7.56 0.05 8.72
C VAL A 172 7.45 0.74 7.36
N VAL A 173 7.61 2.06 7.35
CA VAL A 173 7.65 2.87 6.12
C VAL A 173 9.03 3.54 6.05
N PRO A 174 9.81 3.31 4.98
CA PRO A 174 11.12 3.93 4.85
C PRO A 174 10.96 5.43 4.59
N VAL A 175 11.87 6.23 5.14
CA VAL A 175 11.90 7.69 4.96
C VAL A 175 13.12 8.04 4.11
N SER A 176 12.94 8.92 3.11
CA SER A 176 14.07 9.43 2.33
C SER A 176 14.96 10.33 3.18
N ALA A 177 16.27 10.34 2.90
CA ALA A 177 17.25 11.12 3.65
C ALA A 177 18.11 11.97 2.72
N ARG A 178 18.33 13.24 3.08
CA ARG A 178 19.22 14.13 2.32
C ARG A 178 20.65 13.98 2.84
N GLU A 179 21.55 13.60 1.94
CA GLU A 179 22.98 13.44 2.18
C GLU A 179 23.78 14.38 1.25
N PRO A 180 25.10 14.54 1.44
CA PRO A 180 25.91 15.42 0.61
C PRO A 180 25.91 15.09 -0.89
N ASP A 181 25.70 13.82 -1.27
CA ASP A 181 25.70 13.35 -2.65
C ASP A 181 24.28 13.23 -3.27
N GLY A 182 23.23 13.61 -2.54
CA GLY A 182 21.86 13.64 -3.04
C GLY A 182 20.79 13.26 -2.02
N LEU A 183 19.56 13.17 -2.49
CA LEU A 183 18.42 12.62 -1.75
C LEU A 183 18.41 11.09 -1.94
N HIS A 184 18.69 10.37 -0.86
CA HIS A 184 18.62 8.91 -0.80
C HIS A 184 17.20 8.48 -0.54
N ALA A 185 16.68 7.65 -1.43
CA ALA A 185 15.32 7.18 -1.47
C ALA A 185 15.28 5.67 -1.70
N GLU A 186 14.10 5.10 -1.54
CA GLU A 186 13.81 3.70 -1.77
C GLU A 186 12.58 3.56 -2.65
N VAL A 187 12.58 2.55 -3.52
CA VAL A 187 11.39 2.16 -4.28
C VAL A 187 10.36 1.57 -3.31
N LEU A 188 9.23 2.27 -3.14
CA LEU A 188 8.11 1.78 -2.33
C LEU A 188 7.30 0.73 -3.08
N TRP A 189 7.10 0.94 -4.37
CA TRP A 189 6.20 0.11 -5.17
C TRP A 189 6.45 0.30 -6.66
N VAL A 190 6.24 -0.77 -7.43
CA VAL A 190 6.18 -0.74 -8.88
C VAL A 190 4.77 -1.07 -9.31
N ASP A 191 4.12 -0.17 -10.05
CA ASP A 191 2.76 -0.38 -10.52
C ASP A 191 2.69 -1.35 -11.70
N ARG A 192 1.46 -1.69 -12.12
CA ARG A 192 1.22 -2.60 -13.25
C ARG A 192 1.80 -2.07 -14.58
N PHE A 193 1.92 -0.76 -14.74
CA PHE A 193 2.48 -0.13 -15.93
C PHE A 193 4.00 -0.09 -15.89
N GLY A 194 4.60 -0.36 -14.73
CA GLY A 194 6.03 -0.32 -14.50
C GLY A 194 6.54 1.06 -14.04
N ASN A 195 5.64 1.94 -13.60
CA ASN A 195 6.03 3.17 -12.93
C ASN A 195 6.59 2.82 -11.54
N VAL A 196 7.61 3.55 -11.10
CA VAL A 196 8.37 3.24 -9.89
C VAL A 196 8.15 4.35 -8.89
N GLN A 197 7.27 4.11 -7.92
CA GLN A 197 6.98 5.02 -6.83
C GLN A 197 8.11 5.00 -5.80
N LEU A 198 8.60 6.17 -5.44
CA LEU A 198 9.65 6.39 -4.44
C LEU A 198 9.04 6.87 -3.13
N ASN A 199 9.77 6.73 -2.02
CA ASN A 199 9.41 7.31 -0.72
C ASN A 199 9.78 8.80 -0.59
N VAL A 200 9.61 9.56 -1.67
CA VAL A 200 10.03 10.97 -1.76
C VAL A 200 8.81 11.86 -1.81
N ASP A 201 8.77 12.84 -0.91
CA ASP A 201 7.82 13.95 -0.97
C ASP A 201 8.23 14.89 -2.13
N PRO A 202 7.28 15.36 -2.95
CA PRO A 202 7.57 16.30 -4.03
C PRO A 202 8.31 17.57 -3.58
N ALA A 203 8.13 18.01 -2.33
CA ALA A 203 8.82 19.17 -1.75
C ALA A 203 10.34 18.93 -1.55
N ASP A 204 10.77 17.67 -1.50
CA ASP A 204 12.18 17.31 -1.37
C ASP A 204 12.91 17.17 -2.71
N LEU A 205 12.18 17.25 -3.84
CA LEU A 205 12.80 17.15 -5.16
C LEU A 205 13.72 18.34 -5.47
N PRO A 206 14.91 18.10 -6.06
CA PRO A 206 15.74 19.17 -6.58
C PRO A 206 15.02 19.88 -7.74
N ALA A 207 15.29 21.17 -7.92
CA ALA A 207 14.76 21.94 -9.04
C ALA A 207 15.48 21.57 -10.35
N GLY A 208 14.82 21.69 -11.50
CA GLY A 208 15.46 21.50 -12.80
C GLY A 208 15.61 20.03 -13.19
N ARG A 209 16.73 19.68 -13.85
CA ARG A 209 16.98 18.30 -14.29
C ARG A 209 17.55 17.48 -13.15
N VAL A 210 17.05 16.27 -12.98
CA VAL A 210 17.43 15.40 -11.87
C VAL A 210 18.32 14.29 -12.40
N GLN A 211 19.45 14.08 -11.74
CA GLN A 211 20.25 12.87 -11.90
C GLN A 211 19.67 11.77 -11.02
N VAL A 212 19.28 10.65 -11.63
CA VAL A 212 18.80 9.45 -10.96
C VAL A 212 19.92 8.41 -10.96
N ARG A 213 20.40 8.03 -9.78
CA ARG A 213 21.41 6.97 -9.61
C ARG A 213 20.79 5.72 -9.02
N ILE A 214 21.09 4.57 -9.62
CA ILE A 214 20.63 3.25 -9.22
C ILE A 214 21.84 2.32 -9.29
N GLY A 215 22.45 2.02 -8.14
CA GLY A 215 23.75 1.37 -8.08
C GLY A 215 24.79 2.16 -8.89
N GLU A 216 25.37 1.52 -9.92
CA GLU A 216 26.34 2.15 -10.83
C GLU A 216 25.68 2.88 -12.02
N ARG A 217 24.37 2.71 -12.24
CA ARG A 217 23.65 3.32 -13.36
C ARG A 217 23.28 4.76 -13.01
N VAL A 218 23.47 5.65 -13.97
CA VAL A 218 23.11 7.07 -13.85
C VAL A 218 22.28 7.47 -15.07
N ARG A 219 21.12 8.09 -14.83
CA ARG A 219 20.22 8.60 -15.87
C ARG A 219 19.82 10.03 -15.55
N ALA A 220 19.69 10.86 -16.57
CA ALA A 220 19.01 12.15 -16.43
C ALA A 220 17.49 11.92 -16.50
N ALA A 221 16.75 12.53 -15.59
CA ALA A 221 15.30 12.57 -15.57
C ALA A 221 14.81 14.02 -15.63
N GLU A 222 13.66 14.21 -16.28
CA GLU A 222 12.98 15.50 -16.37
C GLU A 222 11.78 15.50 -15.44
N LEU A 223 11.59 16.61 -14.71
CA LEU A 223 10.37 16.83 -13.95
C LEU A 223 9.22 17.08 -14.94
N VAL A 224 8.21 16.25 -14.89
CA VAL A 224 7.04 16.30 -15.77
C VAL A 224 5.75 16.24 -14.96
N THR A 225 4.66 16.73 -15.55
CA THR A 225 3.32 16.67 -14.97
C THR A 225 2.41 15.65 -15.67
N ALA A 226 2.80 15.20 -16.86
CA ALA A 226 2.07 14.19 -17.62
C ALA A 226 3.01 13.20 -18.33
N PHE A 227 2.55 11.97 -18.54
CA PHE A 227 3.32 10.92 -19.21
C PHE A 227 3.76 11.30 -20.64
N ASP A 228 2.95 12.08 -21.35
CA ASP A 228 3.23 12.52 -22.74
C ASP A 228 4.31 13.62 -22.81
N GLU A 229 4.71 14.21 -21.68
CA GLU A 229 5.81 15.17 -21.62
C GLU A 229 7.18 14.46 -21.59
N VAL A 230 7.22 13.15 -21.31
CA VAL A 230 8.47 12.39 -21.29
C VAL A 230 8.94 12.15 -22.74
N PRO A 231 10.16 12.61 -23.11
CA PRO A 231 10.68 12.37 -24.45
C PRO A 231 10.79 10.86 -24.74
N PRO A 232 10.67 10.41 -26.01
CA PRO A 232 10.91 9.02 -26.37
C PRO A 232 12.28 8.53 -25.88
N GLY A 233 12.30 7.45 -25.09
CA GLY A 233 13.52 6.92 -24.45
C GLY A 233 14.05 7.74 -23.27
N GLY A 234 13.35 8.82 -22.91
CA GLY A 234 13.60 9.65 -21.74
C GLY A 234 13.05 9.05 -20.46
N LEU A 235 13.51 9.58 -19.33
CA LEU A 235 13.02 9.25 -17.99
C LEU A 235 12.34 10.49 -17.41
N GLY A 236 11.13 10.31 -16.89
CA GLY A 236 10.38 11.35 -16.21
C GLY A 236 10.35 11.12 -14.70
N LEU A 237 10.22 12.20 -13.96
CA LEU A 237 9.82 12.23 -12.55
C LEU A 237 8.51 13.01 -12.48
N LEU A 238 7.46 12.42 -11.91
CA LEU A 238 6.19 13.10 -11.70
C LEU A 238 5.63 12.79 -10.31
N VAL A 239 4.66 13.61 -9.89
CA VAL A 239 3.86 13.32 -8.70
C VAL A 239 2.69 12.43 -9.12
N ASP A 240 2.61 11.23 -8.55
CA ASP A 240 1.55 10.28 -8.88
C ASP A 240 0.25 10.53 -8.10
N SER A 241 -0.76 9.68 -8.34
CA SER A 241 -2.08 9.82 -7.72
C SER A 241 -2.09 9.60 -6.20
N ALA A 242 -1.02 9.04 -5.63
CA ALA A 242 -0.84 8.93 -4.19
C ALA A 242 -0.06 10.12 -3.60
N GLY A 243 0.29 11.12 -4.42
CA GLY A 243 1.00 12.32 -3.99
C GLY A 243 2.51 12.11 -3.80
N LEU A 244 3.06 10.96 -4.21
CA LEU A 244 4.47 10.65 -4.10
C LEU A 244 5.16 10.77 -5.46
N VAL A 245 6.48 10.93 -5.40
CA VAL A 245 7.30 10.99 -6.62
C VAL A 245 7.42 9.60 -7.24
N SER A 246 7.21 9.53 -8.56
CA SER A 246 7.33 8.32 -9.36
C SER A 246 8.26 8.52 -10.55
N LEU A 247 9.13 7.53 -10.82
CA LEU A 247 9.90 7.44 -12.06
C LEU A 247 9.03 6.79 -13.14
N VAL A 248 9.02 7.40 -14.33
CA VAL A 248 8.14 7.00 -15.44
C VAL A 248 8.88 7.03 -16.77
N VAL A 249 8.49 6.16 -17.71
CA VAL A 249 8.97 6.20 -19.10
C VAL A 249 7.75 6.23 -20.02
N ALA A 250 7.83 7.00 -21.11
CA ALA A 250 6.74 7.13 -22.08
C ALA A 250 6.35 5.76 -22.66
N ARG A 251 5.14 5.30 -22.33
CA ARG A 251 4.52 4.07 -22.84
C ARG A 251 5.39 2.80 -22.66
N SER A 252 6.21 2.77 -21.62
CA SER A 252 7.10 1.67 -21.28
C SER A 252 7.24 1.52 -19.77
N SER A 253 7.83 0.42 -19.32
CA SER A 253 8.08 0.14 -17.91
C SER A 253 9.40 0.76 -17.47
N ALA A 254 9.35 1.78 -16.61
CA ALA A 254 10.53 2.35 -16.00
C ALA A 254 11.29 1.30 -15.18
N ALA A 255 10.57 0.46 -14.43
CA ALA A 255 11.14 -0.65 -13.67
C ALA A 255 11.97 -1.61 -14.55
N ALA A 256 11.43 -2.02 -15.70
CA ALA A 256 12.12 -2.92 -16.61
C ALA A 256 13.35 -2.27 -17.28
N GLU A 257 13.23 -1.01 -17.70
CA GLU A 257 14.34 -0.28 -18.33
C GLU A 257 15.47 0.03 -17.37
N LEU A 258 15.14 0.34 -16.12
CA LEU A 258 16.11 0.65 -15.07
C LEU A 258 16.62 -0.60 -14.37
N GLY A 259 15.90 -1.73 -14.50
CA GLY A 259 16.17 -2.99 -13.82
C GLY A 259 16.05 -2.87 -12.31
N ILE A 260 14.95 -2.25 -11.84
CA ILE A 260 14.68 -1.99 -10.42
C ILE A 260 13.34 -2.58 -9.96
N ALA A 261 13.26 -2.88 -8.67
CA ALA A 261 12.09 -3.44 -8.00
C ALA A 261 11.85 -2.76 -6.64
N GLY A 262 10.75 -3.15 -5.97
CA GLY A 262 10.45 -2.69 -4.62
C GLY A 262 11.59 -3.02 -3.65
N GLY A 263 11.97 -2.04 -2.82
CA GLY A 263 13.09 -2.16 -1.88
C GLY A 263 14.44 -1.64 -2.40
N ASP A 264 14.56 -1.40 -3.71
CA ASP A 264 15.83 -0.91 -4.28
C ASP A 264 16.10 0.55 -3.88
N ALA A 265 17.38 0.85 -3.65
CA ALA A 265 17.84 2.20 -3.34
C ALA A 265 17.99 3.06 -4.60
N VAL A 266 17.57 4.33 -4.49
CA VAL A 266 17.65 5.34 -5.55
C VAL A 266 18.22 6.62 -4.96
N VAL A 267 19.18 7.25 -5.64
CA VAL A 267 19.69 8.58 -5.24
C VAL A 267 19.28 9.61 -6.29
N LEU A 268 18.63 10.69 -5.85
CA LEU A 268 18.24 11.82 -6.68
C LEU A 268 19.17 13.01 -6.38
N ALA A 269 19.87 13.52 -7.39
CA ALA A 269 20.75 14.67 -7.26
C ALA A 269 20.42 15.73 -8.31
N ASP A 270 20.76 16.98 -8.04
CA ASP A 270 20.66 18.05 -9.02
C ASP A 270 21.70 17.82 -10.13
N LEU A 271 21.25 17.70 -11.39
CA LEU A 271 22.15 17.55 -12.54
C LEU A 271 22.83 18.88 -12.92
N ASP A 272 22.16 20.00 -12.63
CA ASP A 272 22.64 21.34 -12.94
C ASP A 272 23.49 21.93 -11.79
N GLY A 273 23.52 21.25 -10.63
CA GLY A 273 24.28 21.59 -9.42
C GLY A 273 25.71 21.04 -9.34
N THR A 274 26.14 20.17 -10.26
CA THR A 274 27.55 19.76 -10.35
C THR A 274 28.35 20.78 -11.15
N GLU A 275 29.34 21.42 -10.51
CA GLU A 275 30.38 22.19 -11.20
C GLU A 275 30.86 21.47 -12.45
N SER A 276 30.80 22.19 -13.58
CA SER A 276 31.44 21.92 -14.86
C SER A 276 32.35 20.68 -14.89
N GLY A 277 31.77 19.52 -15.22
CA GLY A 277 32.55 18.39 -15.68
C GLY A 277 33.32 18.81 -16.92
N VAL A 278 34.65 18.82 -16.82
CA VAL A 278 35.56 19.12 -17.92
C VAL A 278 35.27 18.17 -19.08
N THR A 279 34.56 18.65 -20.08
CA THR A 279 34.43 17.97 -21.37
C THR A 279 35.76 18.14 -22.08
N THR A 280 36.58 17.09 -22.07
CA THR A 280 37.75 17.05 -22.97
C THR A 280 37.24 16.65 -24.35
N PRO A 281 37.35 17.52 -25.38
CA PRO A 281 36.97 17.13 -26.74
C PRO A 281 37.96 16.09 -27.25
N VAL A 282 37.45 14.94 -27.70
CA VAL A 282 38.25 13.98 -28.46
C VAL A 282 38.27 14.44 -29.92
N GLU A 283 39.40 14.98 -30.37
CA GLU A 283 39.64 15.21 -31.79
C GLU A 283 39.91 13.87 -32.49
N LEU A 284 38.93 13.39 -33.26
CA LEU A 284 39.13 12.29 -34.20
C LEU A 284 39.95 12.78 -35.38
N GLY A 285 41.25 12.49 -35.36
CA GLY A 285 42.17 12.73 -36.47
C GLY A 285 41.71 12.01 -37.73
N ARG A 286 41.38 12.76 -38.78
CA ARG A 286 41.14 12.20 -40.12
C ARG A 286 42.46 11.66 -40.68
N SER A 287 42.60 10.34 -40.68
CA SER A 287 43.62 9.65 -41.47
C SER A 287 43.40 9.95 -42.96
N ARG A 288 44.31 10.72 -43.56
CA ARG A 288 44.52 10.72 -45.01
C ARG A 288 45.52 9.62 -45.32
N ALA A 289 45.10 8.63 -46.10
CA ALA A 289 45.99 7.79 -46.88
C ALA A 289 45.63 7.97 -48.35
N GLY A 290 46.67 8.15 -49.16
CA GLY A 290 46.61 8.50 -50.59
C GLY A 290 46.54 7.32 -51.52
#